data_AF-A0A7Y3H0M1-F1
#
_entry.id   AF-A0A7Y3H0M1-F1
#
_cell.length_a   1.000
_cell.length_b   1.000
_cell.length_c   1.000
_cell.angle_alpha   90.00
_cell.angle_beta   90.00
_cell.angle_gamma   90.00
#
_symmetry.space_group_name_H-M   'P 1'
#
loop_
_entity.id
_entity.type
_entity.pdbx_description
1 polymer ?
#
loop_
_entity_poly.entity_id
_entity_poly.type
_entity_poly.pdbx_seq_one_letter_code
_entity_poly.pdbx_strand_id
1 'polypeptide(L)' 'MPSRRDMIPGAMLEMQSYGIPTLATDVGAIPEGAGGGNAALLCAPDRSALAEGLSKLLADAVRT' A
#
# COMPACT_ATOMS: atom_id res chain seq x y z
N MET A 1 4.28 -1.81 -2.63
CA MET A 1 4.00 -2.54 -3.88
C MET A 1 3.85 -1.53 -5.04
N PRO A 2 4.87 -1.39 -5.92
CA PRO A 2 4.94 -0.32 -6.90
C PRO A 2 4.34 -0.70 -8.28
N SER A 3 3.14 -1.30 -8.29
CA SER A 3 2.48 -1.71 -9.55
C SER A 3 2.04 -0.50 -10.36
N ARG A 4 2.07 -0.62 -11.70
CA ARG A 4 1.55 0.42 -12.62
C ARG A 4 0.16 0.11 -13.16
N ARG A 5 -0.25 -1.16 -13.14
CA ARG A 5 -1.59 -1.69 -13.41
C ARG A 5 -1.69 -3.02 -12.68
N ASP A 6 -2.77 -3.25 -11.96
CA ASP A 6 -3.04 -4.50 -11.25
C ASP A 6 -4.54 -4.64 -10.98
N MET A 7 -5.02 -5.86 -10.73
CA MET A 7 -6.39 -6.06 -10.24
C MET A 7 -6.36 -5.99 -8.71
N ILE A 8 -6.40 -7.13 -8.03
CA ILE A 8 -6.16 -7.24 -6.59
C ILE A 8 -4.97 -8.20 -6.43
N PRO A 9 -3.74 -7.67 -6.27
CA PRO A 9 -2.56 -8.50 -6.23
C PRO A 9 -2.57 -9.45 -5.03
N GLY A 10 -2.28 -10.73 -5.26
CA GLY A 10 -2.27 -11.76 -4.21
C GLY A 10 -1.31 -11.43 -3.06
N ALA A 11 -0.14 -10.86 -3.37
CA ALA A 11 0.83 -10.42 -2.36
C ALA A 11 0.24 -9.42 -1.36
N MET A 12 -0.71 -8.57 -1.80
CA MET A 12 -1.40 -7.64 -0.91
C MET A 12 -2.30 -8.38 0.08
N LEU A 13 -3.02 -9.42 -0.38
CA LEU A 13 -3.86 -10.25 0.48
C LEU A 13 -3.01 -11.03 1.49
N GLU A 14 -1.86 -11.56 1.04
CA GLU A 14 -0.90 -12.24 1.91
C GLU A 14 -0.38 -11.31 3.01
N MET A 15 0.12 -10.12 2.66
CA MET A 15 0.60 -9.15 3.65
C MET A 15 -0.48 -8.74 4.66
N GLN A 16 -1.72 -8.51 4.19
CA GLN A 16 -2.86 -8.22 5.07
C GLN A 16 -3.17 -9.38 6.02
N SER A 17 -3.09 -10.63 5.55
CA SER A 17 -3.35 -11.81 6.40
C SER A 17 -2.35 -11.97 7.55
N TYR A 18 -1.14 -11.43 7.40
CA TYR A 18 -0.10 -11.38 8.43
C TYR A 18 -0.09 -10.06 9.23
N GLY A 19 -1.04 -9.15 8.97
CA GLY A 19 -1.07 -7.85 9.64
C GLY A 19 0.13 -6.96 9.30
N ILE A 20 0.77 -7.16 8.15
CA ILE A 20 1.94 -6.39 7.74
C ILE A 20 1.49 -5.03 7.17
N PRO A 21 1.91 -3.89 7.75
CA PRO A 21 1.61 -2.57 7.19
C PRO A 21 2.14 -2.47 5.76
N THR A 22 1.27 -2.04 4.84
CA THR A 22 1.57 -2.06 3.40
C THR A 22 1.36 -0.68 2.78
N LEU A 23 2.32 -0.25 1.98
CA LEU A 23 2.19 0.85 1.02
C LEU A 23 1.91 0.27 -0.38
N ALA A 24 0.85 0.74 -1.04
CA ALA A 24 0.46 0.28 -2.37
C ALA A 24 0.13 1.46 -3.30
N THR A 25 0.27 1.24 -4.61
CA THR A 25 -0.07 2.25 -5.61
C THR A 25 -1.57 2.34 -5.86
N ASP A 26 -2.07 3.54 -6.08
CA ASP A 26 -3.47 3.83 -6.41
C ASP A 26 -3.70 3.64 -7.93
N VAL A 27 -3.70 2.38 -8.37
CA VAL A 27 -3.95 1.99 -9.76
C VAL A 27 -4.80 0.74 -9.84
N GLY A 28 -5.61 0.63 -10.90
CA GLY A 28 -6.42 -0.55 -11.16
C GLY A 28 -7.41 -0.81 -10.02
N ALA A 29 -7.48 -2.05 -9.52
CA ALA A 29 -8.39 -2.42 -8.43
C ALA A 29 -7.71 -2.51 -7.03
N ILE A 30 -6.52 -1.94 -6.90
CA ILE A 30 -5.77 -1.89 -5.62
C ILE A 30 -6.52 -1.08 -4.55
N PRO A 31 -7.13 0.09 -4.83
CA PRO A 31 -7.87 0.86 -3.81
C PRO A 31 -9.04 0.08 -3.19
N GLU A 32 -9.73 -0.71 -4.00
CA GLU A 32 -10.81 -1.60 -3.59
C GLU A 32 -10.27 -2.72 -2.69
N GLY A 33 -9.15 -3.34 -3.08
CA GLY A 33 -8.44 -4.31 -2.25
C GLY A 33 -7.92 -3.72 -0.94
N ALA A 34 -7.66 -2.40 -0.89
CA ALA A 34 -7.22 -1.68 0.31
C ALA A 34 -8.40 -1.27 1.23
N GLY A 35 -9.64 -1.60 0.87
CA GLY A 35 -10.82 -1.15 1.60
C GLY A 35 -10.90 0.38 1.68
N GLY A 36 -10.53 1.07 0.60
CA GLY A 36 -10.51 2.54 0.55
C GLY A 36 -9.38 3.20 1.33
N GLY A 37 -8.28 2.47 1.58
CA GLY A 37 -7.10 2.97 2.30
C GLY A 37 -7.00 2.55 3.77
N ASN A 38 -7.97 1.77 4.26
CA ASN A 38 -7.98 1.27 5.64
C ASN A 38 -6.99 0.11 5.86
N ALA A 39 -6.80 -0.75 4.85
CA ALA A 39 -5.95 -1.93 4.96
C ALA A 39 -4.53 -1.72 4.37
N ALA A 40 -4.33 -0.63 3.62
CA ALA A 40 -3.03 -0.24 3.08
C ALA A 40 -2.98 1.28 2.84
N LEU A 41 -1.81 1.88 3.03
CA LEU A 41 -1.55 3.26 2.62
C LEU A 41 -1.48 3.32 1.08
N LEU A 42 -2.21 4.23 0.47
CA LEU A 42 -2.24 4.41 -0.99
C LEU A 42 -1.35 5.59 -1.42
N CYS A 43 -0.66 5.44 -2.56
CA CYS A 43 0.14 6.50 -3.17
C CYS A 43 0.08 6.49 -4.70
N ALA A 44 0.45 7.58 -5.35
CA ALA A 44 0.60 7.59 -6.81
C ALA A 44 1.73 6.62 -7.28
N PRO A 45 1.66 6.10 -8.53
CA PRO A 45 2.65 5.15 -9.07
C PRO A 45 3.94 5.83 -9.55
N ASP A 46 4.43 6.82 -8.81
CA ASP A 46 5.68 7.53 -9.08
C ASP A 46 6.67 7.44 -7.90
N ARG A 47 7.93 7.73 -8.20
CA ARG A 47 9.04 7.55 -7.25
C ARG A 47 8.89 8.45 -6.02
N SER A 48 8.42 9.68 -6.20
CA SER A 48 8.31 10.65 -5.10
C SER A 48 7.22 10.22 -4.13
N ALA A 49 6.05 9.85 -4.66
CA ALA A 49 4.93 9.38 -3.86
C ALA A 49 5.25 8.09 -3.09
N LEU A 50 5.98 7.16 -3.72
CA LEU A 50 6.45 5.93 -3.04
C LEU A 50 7.42 6.24 -1.90
N ALA A 51 8.37 7.16 -2.11
CA ALA A 51 9.34 7.54 -1.08
C ALA A 51 8.64 8.22 0.10
N GLU A 52 7.75 9.18 -0.17
CA GLU A 52 6.97 9.85 0.87
C GLU A 52 6.07 8.89 1.64
N GLY A 53 5.35 8.01 0.92
CA GLY A 53 4.49 7.00 1.54
C GLY A 53 5.26 6.04 2.43
N LEU A 54 6.47 5.63 2.01
CA LEU A 54 7.31 4.74 2.81
C LEU A 54 7.80 5.44 4.08
N SER A 55 8.21 6.70 3.99
CA SER A 55 8.58 7.49 5.17
C SER A 55 7.42 7.62 6.17
N LYS A 56 6.19 7.83 5.70
CA LYS A 56 4.99 7.87 6.55
C LYS A 56 4.75 6.52 7.24
N LEU A 57 4.80 5.43 6.47
CA LEU A 57 4.56 4.08 6.98
C LEU A 57 5.57 3.69 8.07
N LEU A 58 6.85 4.01 7.87
CA LEU A 58 7.92 3.75 8.84
C LEU A 58 7.79 4.62 10.09
N ALA A 59 7.39 5.89 9.95
CA ALA A 59 7.20 6.78 11.10
C ALA A 59 6.06 6.34 12.02
N ASP A 60 5.04 5.68 11.47
CA ASP A 60 3.91 5.14 12.24
C ASP A 60 4.28 3.82 12.96
N ALA A 61 5.04 2.95 12.29
CA ALA A 61 5.52 1.69 12.88
C ALA A 61 6.42 1.88 14.12
N VAL A 62 7.05 3.04 14.28
CA VAL A 62 7.88 3.38 15.46
C VAL A 62 7.04 3.81 16.67
N ARG A 63 5.73 4.07 16.50
CA ARG A 63 4.83 4.55 17.57
C ARG A 63 4.08 3.46 18.34
N THR A 64 4.20 2.19 17.93
CA THR A 64 3.66 1.00 18.59
C THR A 64 4.73 0.26 19.38
#